data_AF-A0A924DBB3-F1
#
_entry.id   AF-A0A924DBB3-F1
#
_cell.length_a   1.000
_cell.length_b   1.000
_cell.length_c   1.000
_cell.angle_alpha   90.00
_cell.angle_beta   90.00
_cell.angle_gamma   90.00
#
_symmetry.space_group_name_H-M   'P 1'
#
loop_
_entity.id
_entity.type
_entity.pdbx_description
1 polymer ?
#
loop_
_entity_poly.entity_id
_entity_poly.type
_entity_poly.pdbx_seq_one_letter_code
_entity_poly.pdbx_strand_id
1 'polypeptide(L)'
;MKRQRQETLTALMFASPWFIGFAVFLLYPLLASLYYSFCDYSVLRPPLWVGLDNFKELWKDEVFWITLRNTVFYAIVAIPLGATVAIGLALMLNAKIKGMAFYRTIFFLPSLVPLVSLAVLWLWLFNGEYGLINSALKGIGFHSPPNWLGDAAWAKPAMVIMSVWGAGNAMVIYLAGLQDIPTQLYEAADLDGANWFQKTRNVTIPMLSPVIQFNVLMGIIGTLQIFAIPYVMFPGGAPARSTYFYTMYLYDNAFIYQKMGYACAMGW
;
A
#
# COMPACT_ATOMS: atom_id res chain seq x y z
N MET A 1 -37.88 -27.54 10.41
CA MET A 1 -37.83 -26.54 11.51
C MET A 1 -36.90 -26.92 12.66
N LYS A 2 -37.15 -27.96 13.48
CA LYS A 2 -36.23 -28.32 14.61
C LYS A 2 -34.81 -28.70 14.16
N ARG A 3 -34.67 -29.49 13.09
CA ARG A 3 -33.39 -29.92 12.52
C ARG A 3 -32.56 -28.76 11.96
N GLN A 4 -33.18 -27.87 11.17
CA GLN A 4 -32.53 -26.64 10.69
C GLN A 4 -32.01 -25.76 11.84
N ARG A 5 -32.78 -25.63 12.94
CA ARG A 5 -32.35 -24.87 14.13
C ARG A 5 -31.15 -25.51 14.82
N GLN A 6 -31.09 -26.84 14.89
CA GLN A 6 -29.93 -27.56 15.42
C GLN A 6 -28.71 -27.42 14.50
N GLU A 7 -28.89 -27.53 13.18
CA GLU A 7 -27.82 -27.32 12.18
C GLU A 7 -27.25 -25.89 12.26
N THR A 8 -28.10 -24.86 12.39
CA THR A 8 -27.66 -23.47 12.58
C THR A 8 -26.92 -23.27 13.90
N LEU A 9 -27.39 -23.84 15.00
CA LEU A 9 -26.72 -23.75 16.30
C LEU A 9 -25.35 -24.41 16.28
N THR A 10 -25.23 -25.58 15.65
CA THR A 10 -23.95 -26.27 15.47
C THR A 10 -23.00 -25.46 14.60
N ALA A 11 -23.47 -24.88 13.49
CA ALA A 11 -22.66 -23.99 12.66
C ALA A 11 -22.20 -22.74 13.43
N LEU A 12 -23.07 -22.14 14.24
CA LEU A 12 -22.71 -20.99 15.09
C LEU A 12 -21.70 -21.36 16.17
N MET A 13 -21.81 -22.55 16.79
CA MET A 13 -20.80 -23.03 17.73
C MET A 13 -19.43 -23.20 17.08
N PHE A 14 -19.36 -23.76 15.87
CA PHE A 14 -18.11 -23.86 15.12
C PHE A 14 -17.56 -22.49 14.70
N ALA A 15 -18.41 -21.52 14.37
CA ALA A 15 -18.00 -20.17 14.05
C ALA A 15 -17.69 -19.29 15.28
N SER A 16 -18.11 -19.72 16.48
CA SER A 16 -18.00 -18.92 17.71
C SER A 16 -16.57 -18.47 18.05
N PRO A 17 -15.50 -19.26 17.85
CA PRO A 17 -14.15 -18.79 18.13
C PRO A 17 -13.76 -17.59 17.25
N TRP A 18 -14.21 -17.59 15.98
CA TRP A 18 -13.97 -16.48 15.07
C TRP A 18 -14.74 -15.23 15.49
N PHE A 19 -16.02 -15.37 15.86
CA PHE A 19 -16.83 -14.25 16.33
C PHE A 19 -16.31 -13.64 17.64
N ILE A 20 -15.87 -14.49 18.58
CA ILE A 20 -15.28 -14.03 19.84
C ILE A 20 -13.96 -13.29 19.54
N GLY A 21 -13.12 -13.84 18.68
CA GLY A 21 -11.88 -13.18 18.25
C GLY A 21 -12.15 -11.83 17.60
N PHE A 22 -13.10 -11.76 16.66
CA PHE A 22 -13.54 -10.52 16.03
C PHE A 22 -14.05 -9.49 17.05
N ALA A 23 -14.90 -9.91 17.98
CA ALA A 23 -15.47 -9.03 18.99
C ALA A 23 -14.39 -8.44 19.92
N VAL A 24 -13.46 -9.27 20.39
CA VAL A 24 -12.44 -8.89 21.38
C VAL A 24 -11.28 -8.13 20.75
N PHE A 25 -10.78 -8.57 19.60
CA PHE A 25 -9.54 -8.04 19.01
C PHE A 25 -9.75 -6.99 17.93
N LEU A 26 -10.96 -6.88 17.37
CA LEU A 26 -11.27 -5.89 16.32
C LEU A 26 -12.37 -4.93 16.77
N LEU A 27 -13.55 -5.44 17.12
CA LEU A 27 -14.71 -4.60 17.42
C LEU A 27 -14.51 -3.77 18.71
N TYR A 28 -14.02 -4.40 19.79
CA TYR A 28 -13.79 -3.69 21.04
C TYR A 28 -12.73 -2.58 20.92
N PRO A 29 -11.51 -2.81 20.38
CA PRO A 29 -10.54 -1.73 20.20
C PRO A 29 -11.02 -0.63 19.25
N LEU A 30 -11.80 -0.97 18.23
CA LEU A 30 -12.41 0.00 17.32
C LEU A 30 -13.40 0.91 18.05
N LEU A 31 -14.33 0.34 18.83
CA LEU A 31 -15.28 1.13 19.61
C LEU A 31 -14.59 1.93 20.72
N ALA A 32 -13.54 1.38 21.34
CA ALA A 32 -12.75 2.08 22.32
C ALA A 32 -12.00 3.27 21.71
N SER A 33 -11.40 3.12 20.51
CA SER A 33 -10.76 4.24 19.81
C SER A 33 -11.76 5.32 19.45
N LEU A 34 -12.97 4.96 19.03
CA LEU A 34 -14.05 5.93 18.81
C LEU A 34 -14.42 6.67 20.09
N TYR A 35 -14.53 5.98 21.22
CA TYR A 35 -14.81 6.65 22.49
C TYR A 35 -13.67 7.60 22.89
N TYR A 36 -12.42 7.15 22.78
CA TYR A 36 -11.26 7.96 23.13
C TYR A 36 -11.03 9.14 22.17
N SER A 37 -11.53 9.11 20.94
CA SER A 37 -11.46 10.29 20.06
C SER A 37 -12.21 11.50 20.59
N PHE A 38 -13.19 11.31 21.49
CA PHE A 38 -13.91 12.40 22.16
C PHE A 38 -13.34 12.75 23.54
N CYS A 39 -12.21 12.15 23.91
CA CYS A 39 -11.56 12.35 25.20
C CYS A 39 -10.18 13.00 25.05
N ASP A 40 -9.79 13.82 26.02
CA ASP A 40 -8.39 14.09 26.30
C ASP A 40 -7.84 12.87 27.06
N TYR A 41 -7.00 12.10 26.37
CA TYR A 41 -6.49 10.83 26.86
C TYR A 41 -5.01 10.69 26.50
N SER A 42 -4.17 10.49 27.51
CA SER A 42 -2.73 10.34 27.38
C SER A 42 -2.20 8.96 27.79
N VAL A 43 -3.09 7.98 27.98
CA VAL A 43 -2.82 6.63 28.51
C VAL A 43 -2.37 6.61 29.98
N LEU A 44 -1.59 7.60 30.42
CA LEU A 44 -1.10 7.74 31.79
C LEU A 44 -2.13 8.31 32.76
N ARG A 45 -3.14 9.03 32.24
CA ARG A 45 -4.21 9.66 33.01
C ARG A 45 -5.57 9.10 32.57
N PRO A 46 -6.57 9.07 33.46
CA PRO A 46 -7.93 8.68 33.09
C PRO A 46 -8.47 9.60 31.97
N PRO A 47 -9.25 9.07 31.02
CA PRO A 47 -9.79 9.84 29.91
C PRO A 47 -10.78 10.90 30.39
N LEU A 48 -10.58 12.16 29.97
CA LEU A 48 -11.49 13.27 30.25
C LEU A 48 -12.32 13.57 29.01
N TRP A 49 -13.65 13.56 29.13
CA TRP A 49 -14.52 13.85 28.00
C TRP A 49 -14.41 15.33 27.57
N VAL A 50 -14.00 15.57 26.32
CA VAL A 50 -13.83 16.91 25.73
C VAL A 50 -14.74 17.13 24.51
N GLY A 51 -15.62 16.17 24.19
CA GLY A 51 -16.51 16.26 23.05
C GLY A 51 -15.75 16.30 21.73
N LEU A 52 -16.00 17.32 20.90
CA LEU A 52 -15.44 17.42 19.54
C LEU A 52 -14.11 18.20 19.45
N ASP A 53 -13.48 18.52 20.58
CA ASP A 53 -12.32 19.42 20.56
C ASP A 53 -11.11 18.83 19.83
N ASN A 54 -10.87 17.51 19.93
CA ASN A 54 -9.84 16.83 19.15
C ASN A 54 -10.06 17.00 17.62
N PHE A 55 -11.30 16.89 17.15
CA PHE A 55 -11.63 17.07 15.73
C PHE A 55 -11.45 18.53 15.27
N LYS A 56 -11.75 19.50 16.15
CA LYS A 56 -11.51 20.94 15.86
C LYS A 56 -10.01 21.26 15.80
N GLU A 57 -9.20 20.67 16.67
CA GLU A 57 -7.74 20.77 16.64
C GLU A 57 -7.23 20.14 15.33
N LEU A 58 -7.71 18.94 15.00
CA LEU A 58 -7.32 18.19 13.80
C LEU A 58 -7.56 18.98 12.50
N TRP A 59 -8.72 19.63 12.39
CA TRP A 59 -9.06 20.42 11.22
C TRP A 59 -8.12 21.62 10.99
N LYS A 60 -7.59 22.19 12.08
CA LYS A 60 -6.68 23.35 12.05
C LYS A 60 -5.21 22.95 12.00
N ASP A 61 -4.90 21.67 12.13
CA ASP A 61 -3.53 21.17 12.16
C ASP A 61 -2.93 21.11 10.75
N GLU A 62 -1.97 21.99 10.47
CA GLU A 62 -1.28 22.03 9.18
C GLU A 62 -0.50 20.72 8.91
N VAL A 63 0.01 20.06 9.95
CA VAL A 63 0.79 18.83 9.82
C VAL A 63 -0.10 17.66 9.41
N PHE A 64 -1.32 17.60 9.95
CA PHE A 64 -2.34 16.67 9.51
C PHE A 64 -2.60 16.80 8.00
N TRP A 65 -2.82 18.02 7.50
CA TRP A 65 -3.06 18.22 6.07
C TRP A 65 -1.84 17.91 5.20
N ILE A 66 -0.62 18.19 5.67
CA ILE A 66 0.61 17.82 4.97
C ILE A 66 0.72 16.29 4.84
N THR A 67 0.52 15.57 5.94
CA THR A 67 0.66 14.11 5.97
C THR A 67 -0.43 13.40 5.16
N LEU A 68 -1.65 13.93 5.19
CA LEU A 68 -2.74 13.46 4.34
C LEU A 68 -2.43 13.69 2.86
N ARG A 69 -1.97 14.88 2.47
CA ARG A 69 -1.57 15.19 1.08
C ARG A 69 -0.44 14.32 0.59
N ASN A 70 0.57 14.05 1.43
CA ASN A 70 1.66 13.14 1.08
C ASN A 70 1.15 11.71 0.83
N THR A 71 0.25 11.22 1.69
CA THR A 71 -0.34 9.88 1.57
C THR A 71 -1.19 9.76 0.32
N VAL A 72 -2.06 10.75 0.06
CA VAL A 72 -2.90 10.79 -1.15
C VAL A 72 -2.06 10.93 -2.42
N PHE A 73 -1.06 11.81 -2.43
CA PHE A 73 -0.13 11.94 -3.55
C PHE A 73 0.57 10.61 -3.84
N TYR A 74 1.08 9.97 -2.79
CA TYR A 74 1.74 8.68 -2.92
C TYR A 74 0.80 7.62 -3.47
N ALA A 75 -0.45 7.54 -2.98
CA ALA A 75 -1.46 6.62 -3.50
C ALA A 75 -1.74 6.86 -4.99
N ILE A 76 -1.98 8.11 -5.39
CA ILE A 76 -2.32 8.48 -6.77
C ILE A 76 -1.18 8.18 -7.75
N VAL A 77 0.08 8.23 -7.31
CA VAL A 77 1.24 7.98 -8.16
C VAL A 77 1.66 6.50 -8.12
N ALA A 78 1.82 5.93 -6.93
CA ALA A 78 2.35 4.58 -6.74
C ALA A 78 1.38 3.50 -7.24
N ILE A 79 0.07 3.66 -7.01
CA ILE A 79 -0.91 2.61 -7.36
C ILE A 79 -1.02 2.45 -8.89
N PRO A 80 -1.25 3.51 -9.70
CA PRO A 80 -1.34 3.34 -11.15
C PRO A 80 -0.02 2.90 -11.76
N LEU A 81 1.11 3.41 -11.27
CA LEU A 81 2.43 3.02 -11.76
C LEU A 81 2.73 1.56 -11.44
N GLY A 82 2.49 1.14 -10.20
CA GLY A 82 2.64 -0.25 -9.77
C GLY A 82 1.72 -1.20 -10.52
N ALA A 83 0.45 -0.83 -10.75
CA ALA A 83 -0.48 -1.61 -11.55
C ALA A 83 -0.02 -1.72 -13.01
N THR A 84 0.43 -0.62 -13.62
CA THR A 84 0.92 -0.61 -15.01
C THR A 84 2.14 -1.52 -15.17
N VAL A 85 3.10 -1.43 -14.24
CA VAL A 85 4.30 -2.28 -14.24
C VAL A 85 3.92 -3.75 -14.01
N ALA A 86 3.04 -4.03 -13.05
CA ALA A 86 2.60 -5.38 -12.76
C ALA A 86 1.85 -6.02 -13.94
N ILE A 87 0.95 -5.28 -14.61
CA ILE A 87 0.25 -5.73 -15.81
C ILE A 87 1.24 -5.94 -16.96
N GLY A 88 2.20 -5.02 -17.16
CA GLY A 88 3.24 -5.17 -18.17
C GLY A 88 4.07 -6.44 -17.99
N LEU A 89 4.54 -6.69 -16.76
CA LEU A 89 5.25 -7.92 -16.41
C LEU A 89 4.37 -9.16 -16.59
N ALA A 90 3.10 -9.09 -16.19
CA ALA A 90 2.15 -10.18 -16.35
C ALA A 90 1.91 -10.51 -17.84
N LEU A 91 1.77 -9.49 -18.70
CA LEU A 91 1.63 -9.68 -20.15
C LEU A 91 2.88 -10.31 -20.77
N MET A 92 4.09 -9.86 -20.37
CA MET A 92 5.35 -10.45 -20.82
C MET A 92 5.44 -11.93 -20.46
N LEU A 93 5.01 -12.29 -19.25
CA LEU A 93 5.00 -13.66 -18.76
C LEU A 93 3.87 -14.48 -19.39
N ASN A 94 2.73 -13.87 -19.71
CA ASN A 94 1.62 -14.57 -20.37
C ASN A 94 1.96 -15.02 -21.80
N ALA A 95 2.96 -14.40 -22.44
CA ALA A 95 3.46 -14.79 -23.76
C ALA A 95 4.20 -16.16 -23.81
N LYS A 96 4.21 -16.92 -22.71
CA LYS A 96 4.84 -18.26 -22.59
C LYS A 96 6.33 -18.26 -22.96
N ILE A 97 7.08 -17.27 -22.46
CA ILE A 97 8.53 -17.19 -22.65
C ILE A 97 9.26 -18.42 -22.07
N LYS A 98 10.39 -18.82 -22.66
CA LYS A 98 11.21 -19.91 -22.09
C LYS A 98 11.73 -19.47 -20.71
N GLY A 99 11.68 -20.35 -19.71
CA GLY A 99 12.16 -20.05 -18.36
C GLY A 99 11.15 -19.32 -17.45
N MET A 100 9.84 -19.44 -17.70
CA MET A 100 8.76 -18.81 -16.90
C MET A 100 8.96 -18.86 -15.39
N ALA A 101 9.31 -20.02 -14.84
CA ALA A 101 9.48 -20.19 -13.39
C ALA A 101 10.60 -19.30 -12.85
N PHE A 102 11.70 -19.16 -13.58
CA PHE A 102 12.83 -18.32 -13.19
C PHE A 102 12.45 -16.84 -13.17
N TYR A 103 11.78 -16.34 -14.22
CA TYR A 103 11.34 -14.94 -14.26
C TYR A 103 10.28 -14.63 -13.20
N ARG A 104 9.32 -15.55 -12.98
CA ARG A 104 8.33 -15.42 -11.89
C ARG A 104 9.05 -15.28 -10.55
N THR A 105 10.05 -16.11 -10.27
CA THR A 105 10.82 -16.02 -9.03
C THR A 105 11.55 -14.69 -8.91
N ILE A 106 12.25 -14.22 -9.94
CA ILE A 106 12.99 -12.94 -9.89
C ILE A 106 12.07 -11.76 -9.61
N PHE A 107 10.95 -11.66 -10.33
CA PHE A 107 10.04 -10.52 -10.17
C PHE A 107 9.20 -10.60 -8.88
N PHE A 108 9.01 -11.81 -8.34
CA PHE A 108 8.32 -12.02 -7.07
C PHE A 108 9.25 -11.86 -5.85
N LEU A 109 10.55 -12.13 -5.99
CA LEU A 109 11.51 -12.08 -4.89
C LEU A 109 11.47 -10.78 -4.06
N PRO A 110 11.34 -9.57 -4.66
CA PRO A 110 11.23 -8.32 -3.91
C PRO A 110 10.08 -8.28 -2.90
N SER A 111 8.95 -8.93 -3.19
CA SER A 111 7.78 -8.91 -2.31
C SER A 111 7.92 -9.81 -1.07
N LEU A 112 8.96 -10.67 -1.04
CA LEU A 112 9.29 -11.53 0.09
C LEU A 112 10.31 -10.90 1.05
N VAL A 113 10.93 -9.78 0.67
CA VAL A 113 11.95 -9.13 1.50
C VAL A 113 11.28 -8.46 2.72
N PRO A 114 11.75 -8.71 3.95
CA PRO A 114 11.23 -8.03 5.14
C PRO A 114 11.31 -6.50 5.01
N LEU A 115 10.26 -5.78 5.44
CA LEU A 115 10.12 -4.33 5.21
C LEU A 115 11.31 -3.51 5.73
N VAL A 116 11.83 -3.84 6.91
CA VAL A 116 12.99 -3.13 7.50
C VAL A 116 14.27 -3.41 6.71
N SER A 117 14.48 -4.67 6.31
CA SER A 117 15.63 -5.03 5.46
C SER A 117 15.55 -4.35 4.09
N LEU A 118 14.34 -4.25 3.52
CA LEU A 118 14.09 -3.53 2.28
C LEU A 118 14.42 -2.04 2.45
N ALA A 119 13.98 -1.40 3.54
CA ALA A 119 14.31 -0.01 3.84
C ALA A 119 15.83 0.22 3.94
N VAL A 120 16.56 -0.63 4.68
CA VAL A 120 18.02 -0.53 4.82
C VAL A 120 18.74 -0.74 3.49
N LEU A 121 18.29 -1.70 2.68
CA LEU A 121 18.84 -1.94 1.35
C LEU A 121 18.68 -0.69 0.46
N TRP A 122 17.49 -0.09 0.46
CA TRP A 122 17.23 1.09 -0.36
C TRP A 122 17.93 2.36 0.16
N LEU A 123 18.15 2.49 1.47
CA LEU A 123 19.02 3.55 2.01
C LEU A 123 20.43 3.48 1.43
N TRP A 124 20.98 2.27 1.28
CA TRP A 124 22.29 2.07 0.68
C TRP A 124 22.27 2.35 -0.84
N LEU A 125 21.25 1.87 -1.57
CA LEU A 125 21.13 2.10 -3.01
C LEU A 125 20.96 3.58 -3.37
N PHE A 126 20.16 4.31 -2.59
CA PHE A 126 19.86 5.74 -2.78
C PHE A 126 20.89 6.67 -2.16
N ASN A 127 21.96 6.14 -1.55
CA ASN A 127 23.00 6.97 -0.97
C ASN A 127 23.63 7.90 -2.03
N GLY A 128 23.75 9.20 -1.71
CA GLY A 128 24.22 10.22 -2.65
C GLY A 128 25.69 10.09 -3.04
N GLU A 129 26.52 9.56 -2.15
CA GLU A 129 27.98 9.51 -2.29
C GLU A 129 28.45 8.21 -2.96
N TYR A 130 27.96 7.06 -2.46
CA TYR A 130 28.40 5.73 -2.89
C TYR A 130 27.25 4.82 -3.34
N GLY A 131 26.04 5.34 -3.48
CA GLY A 131 24.88 4.55 -3.92
C GLY A 131 25.01 4.05 -5.35
N LEU A 132 24.58 2.80 -5.57
CA LEU A 132 24.61 2.16 -6.89
C LEU A 132 23.74 2.91 -7.90
N ILE A 133 22.61 3.49 -7.47
CA ILE A 133 21.70 4.20 -8.38
C ILE A 133 22.37 5.47 -8.91
N ASN A 134 23.00 6.26 -8.05
CA ASN A 134 23.70 7.47 -8.47
C ASN A 134 24.94 7.15 -9.30
N SER A 135 25.65 6.06 -8.97
CA SER A 135 26.77 5.57 -9.78
C SER A 135 26.33 5.17 -11.19
N ALA A 136 25.21 4.44 -11.32
CA ALA A 136 24.64 4.07 -12.61
C ALA A 136 24.19 5.29 -13.42
N LEU A 137 23.51 6.26 -12.79
CA LEU A 137 23.10 7.50 -13.42
C LEU A 137 24.30 8.31 -13.96
N LYS A 138 25.36 8.45 -13.16
CA LYS A 138 26.60 9.08 -13.61
C LYS A 138 27.22 8.34 -14.80
N GLY A 139 27.21 7.02 -14.78
CA GLY A 139 27.73 6.17 -15.87
C GLY A 139 27.02 6.35 -17.20
N ILE A 140 25.73 6.68 -17.20
CA ILE A 140 24.94 6.97 -18.41
C ILE A 140 24.91 8.47 -18.79
N GLY A 141 25.71 9.31 -18.13
CA GLY A 141 25.89 10.72 -18.47
C GLY A 141 25.11 11.73 -17.61
N PHE A 142 24.45 11.33 -16.52
CA PHE A 142 23.85 12.29 -15.58
C PHE A 142 24.92 12.88 -14.65
N HIS A 143 25.31 14.14 -14.90
CA HIS A 143 26.35 14.82 -14.12
C HIS A 143 25.95 15.19 -12.69
N SER A 144 24.66 15.45 -12.46
CA SER A 144 24.11 15.83 -11.15
C SER A 144 22.96 14.90 -10.77
N PRO A 145 23.24 13.69 -10.24
CA PRO A 145 22.19 12.77 -9.87
C PRO A 145 21.38 13.30 -8.66
N PRO A 146 20.12 12.86 -8.51
CA PRO A 146 19.27 13.30 -7.42
C PRO A 146 19.82 12.99 -6.02
N ASN A 147 19.53 13.88 -5.07
CA ASN A 147 19.67 13.59 -3.64
C ASN A 147 18.38 12.93 -3.13
N TRP A 148 18.24 11.64 -3.41
CA TRP A 148 17.04 10.85 -3.10
C TRP A 148 16.60 10.92 -1.65
N LEU A 149 17.54 11.02 -0.71
CA LEU A 149 17.26 10.96 0.72
C LEU A 149 17.23 12.35 1.39
N GLY A 150 17.99 13.31 0.86
CA GLY A 150 18.16 14.62 1.47
C GLY A 150 17.36 15.75 0.82
N ASP A 151 16.74 15.54 -0.34
CA ASP A 151 15.91 16.55 -1.03
C ASP A 151 14.41 16.18 -0.98
N ALA A 152 13.59 17.15 -0.56
CA ALA A 152 12.13 17.01 -0.45
C ALA A 152 11.45 16.74 -1.80
N ALA A 153 12.05 17.20 -2.90
CA ALA A 153 11.56 16.92 -4.24
C ALA A 153 11.75 15.45 -4.64
N TRP A 154 12.78 14.78 -4.12
CA TRP A 154 13.19 13.43 -4.54
C TRP A 154 12.85 12.32 -3.56
N ALA A 155 12.62 12.64 -2.28
CA ALA A 155 12.29 11.65 -1.26
C ALA A 155 10.97 10.90 -1.53
N LYS A 156 9.93 11.58 -2.02
CA LYS A 156 8.68 10.92 -2.44
C LYS A 156 8.85 10.06 -3.70
N PRO A 157 9.49 10.53 -4.78
CA PRO A 157 9.85 9.68 -5.91
C PRO A 157 10.65 8.43 -5.52
N ALA A 158 11.60 8.54 -4.58
CA ALA A 158 12.33 7.39 -4.07
C ALA A 158 11.39 6.32 -3.48
N MET A 159 10.43 6.73 -2.64
CA MET A 159 9.38 5.86 -2.10
C MET A 159 8.52 5.20 -3.19
N VAL A 160 8.22 5.92 -4.28
CA VAL A 160 7.45 5.38 -5.41
C VAL A 160 8.26 4.31 -6.15
N ILE A 161 9.54 4.57 -6.43
CA ILE A 161 10.43 3.60 -7.09
C ILE A 161 10.49 2.28 -6.30
N MET A 162 10.62 2.39 -4.97
CA MET A 162 10.62 1.22 -4.07
C MET A 162 9.31 0.44 -4.14
N SER A 163 8.17 1.14 -4.19
CA SER A 163 6.85 0.50 -4.27
C SER A 163 6.67 -0.29 -5.57
N VAL A 164 7.16 0.25 -6.68
CA VAL A 164 7.12 -0.39 -8.00
C VAL A 164 8.01 -1.63 -8.03
N TRP A 165 9.15 -1.61 -7.34
CA TRP A 165 10.01 -2.78 -7.20
C TRP A 165 9.29 -3.94 -6.48
N GLY A 166 8.36 -3.63 -5.56
CA GLY A 166 7.50 -4.59 -4.89
C GLY A 166 6.29 -5.09 -5.69
N ALA A 167 6.14 -4.72 -6.97
CA ALA A 167 4.97 -5.04 -7.80
C ALA A 167 4.81 -6.55 -8.14
N GLY A 168 5.74 -7.40 -7.71
CA GLY A 168 5.75 -8.84 -7.97
C GLY A 168 4.47 -9.57 -7.54
N ASN A 169 3.91 -9.25 -6.37
CA ASN A 169 2.65 -9.85 -5.91
C ASN A 169 1.49 -9.53 -6.86
N ALA A 170 1.33 -8.25 -7.22
CA ALA A 170 0.29 -7.83 -8.15
C ALA A 170 0.48 -8.45 -9.54
N MET A 171 1.73 -8.60 -10.00
CA MET A 171 2.04 -9.27 -11.26
C MET A 171 1.52 -10.71 -11.27
N VAL A 172 1.73 -11.48 -10.20
CA VAL A 172 1.26 -12.88 -10.12
C VAL A 172 -0.27 -12.93 -10.15
N ILE A 173 -0.94 -12.01 -9.46
CA ILE A 173 -2.40 -11.91 -9.45
C ILE A 173 -2.93 -11.56 -10.85
N TYR A 174 -2.33 -10.58 -11.53
CA TYR A 174 -2.70 -10.23 -12.91
C TYR A 174 -2.41 -11.36 -13.90
N LEU A 175 -1.30 -12.09 -13.71
CA LEU A 175 -0.97 -13.23 -14.56
C LEU A 175 -1.99 -14.35 -14.41
N ALA A 176 -2.46 -14.64 -13.20
CA ALA A 176 -3.57 -15.58 -12.99
C ALA A 176 -4.84 -15.10 -13.70
N GLY A 177 -5.21 -13.83 -13.51
CA GLY A 177 -6.36 -13.23 -14.20
C GLY A 177 -6.26 -13.26 -15.73
N LEU A 178 -5.06 -13.09 -16.29
CA LEU A 178 -4.80 -13.20 -17.73
C LEU A 178 -4.99 -14.63 -18.24
N GLN A 179 -4.63 -15.63 -17.42
CA GLN A 179 -4.75 -17.05 -17.76
C GLN A 179 -6.19 -17.54 -17.72
N ASP A 180 -7.07 -16.87 -16.98
CA ASP A 180 -8.50 -17.16 -16.92
C ASP A 180 -9.30 -16.57 -18.10
N ILE A 181 -8.70 -15.70 -18.93
CA ILE A 181 -9.37 -15.12 -20.10
C ILE A 181 -9.56 -16.21 -21.17
N PRO A 182 -10.81 -16.48 -21.61
CA PRO A 182 -11.06 -17.49 -22.64
C PRO A 182 -10.32 -17.18 -23.94
N THR A 183 -9.60 -18.18 -24.48
CA THR A 183 -8.80 -18.01 -25.71
C THR A 183 -9.64 -17.66 -26.92
N GLN A 184 -10.92 -18.07 -26.94
CA GLN A 184 -11.86 -17.82 -28.02
C GLN A 184 -12.09 -16.32 -28.28
N LEU A 185 -11.98 -15.47 -27.24
CA LEU A 185 -12.09 -14.02 -27.40
C LEU A 185 -10.93 -13.44 -28.20
N TYR A 186 -9.73 -13.97 -28.01
CA TYR A 186 -8.55 -13.57 -28.76
C TYR A 186 -8.60 -14.09 -30.20
N GLU A 187 -9.05 -15.32 -30.41
CA GLU A 187 -9.24 -15.91 -31.74
C GLU A 187 -10.29 -15.14 -32.56
N ALA A 188 -11.42 -14.76 -31.95
CA ALA A 188 -12.42 -13.93 -32.60
C ALA A 188 -11.85 -12.56 -33.00
N ALA A 189 -11.08 -11.92 -32.11
CA ALA A 189 -10.42 -10.65 -32.42
C ALA A 189 -9.38 -10.79 -33.54
N ASP A 190 -8.69 -11.93 -33.62
CA ASP A 190 -7.75 -12.23 -34.72
C ASP A 190 -8.47 -12.39 -36.07
N LEU A 191 -9.66 -13.01 -36.09
CA LEU A 191 -10.50 -13.09 -37.30
C LEU A 191 -10.98 -11.70 -37.76
N ASP A 192 -11.24 -10.79 -36.82
CA ASP A 192 -11.61 -9.39 -37.09
C ASP A 192 -10.39 -8.50 -37.48
N GLY A 193 -9.19 -9.08 -37.57
CA GLY A 193 -7.97 -8.36 -37.95
C GLY A 193 -7.42 -7.44 -36.84
N ALA A 194 -7.78 -7.68 -35.58
CA ALA A 194 -7.36 -6.86 -34.46
C ALA A 194 -5.86 -7.03 -34.17
N ASN A 195 -5.14 -5.91 -34.11
CA ASN A 195 -3.74 -5.90 -33.70
C ASN A 195 -3.58 -6.08 -32.18
N TRP A 196 -2.33 -6.26 -31.72
CA TRP A 196 -2.03 -6.48 -30.30
C TRP A 196 -2.54 -5.37 -29.36
N PHE A 197 -2.49 -4.11 -29.79
CA PHE A 197 -2.97 -2.99 -28.98
C PHE A 197 -4.50 -2.98 -28.88
N GLN A 198 -5.18 -3.28 -29.97
CA GLN A 198 -6.65 -3.43 -30.00
C GLN A 198 -7.09 -4.60 -29.13
N LYS A 199 -6.43 -5.75 -29.21
CA LYS A 199 -6.70 -6.90 -28.32
C LYS A 199 -6.46 -6.55 -26.84
N THR A 200 -5.38 -5.84 -26.54
CA THR A 200 -5.07 -5.43 -25.16
C THR A 200 -6.13 -4.47 -24.61
N ARG A 201 -6.53 -3.46 -25.39
CA ARG A 201 -7.50 -2.45 -24.96
C ARG A 201 -8.94 -2.96 -24.91
N ASN A 202 -9.33 -3.82 -25.86
CA ASN A 202 -10.74 -4.20 -26.05
C ASN A 202 -11.08 -5.59 -25.50
N VAL A 203 -10.10 -6.47 -25.31
CA VAL A 203 -10.31 -7.81 -24.74
C VAL A 203 -9.63 -7.92 -23.38
N THR A 204 -8.32 -7.70 -23.33
CA THR A 204 -7.53 -7.98 -22.13
C THR A 204 -7.89 -7.07 -20.94
N ILE A 205 -7.84 -5.74 -21.12
CA ILE A 205 -8.12 -4.79 -20.02
C ILE A 205 -9.56 -4.92 -19.50
N PRO A 206 -10.61 -5.02 -20.35
CA PRO A 206 -11.98 -5.21 -19.87
C PRO A 206 -12.17 -6.50 -19.08
N MET A 207 -11.60 -7.61 -19.56
CA MET A 207 -11.68 -8.90 -18.86
C MET A 207 -10.86 -8.93 -17.56
N LEU A 208 -9.74 -8.19 -17.51
CA LEU A 208 -8.96 -8.00 -16.29
C LEU A 208 -9.57 -6.99 -15.31
N SER A 209 -10.59 -6.22 -15.69
CA SER A 209 -11.09 -5.12 -14.88
C SER A 209 -11.48 -5.50 -13.44
N PRO A 210 -12.07 -6.68 -13.14
CA PRO A 210 -12.35 -7.06 -11.75
C PRO A 210 -11.07 -7.27 -10.93
N VAL A 211 -10.03 -7.82 -11.55
CA VAL A 211 -8.72 -8.05 -10.94
C VAL A 211 -7.97 -6.74 -10.73
N ILE A 212 -8.08 -5.80 -11.67
CA ILE A 212 -7.54 -4.44 -11.55
C ILE A 212 -8.23 -3.71 -10.40
N GLN A 213 -9.56 -3.73 -10.34
CA GLN A 213 -10.33 -3.09 -9.26
C GLN A 213 -9.93 -3.65 -7.89
N PHE A 214 -9.83 -4.97 -7.76
CA PHE A 214 -9.38 -5.60 -6.52
C PHE A 214 -7.99 -5.12 -6.10
N ASN A 215 -7.00 -5.14 -7.00
CA ASN A 215 -5.64 -4.70 -6.70
C ASN A 215 -5.56 -3.20 -6.39
N VAL A 216 -6.34 -2.37 -7.09
CA VAL A 216 -6.39 -0.92 -6.82
C VAL A 216 -6.98 -0.66 -5.44
N LEU A 217 -8.07 -1.33 -5.06
CA LEU A 217 -8.66 -1.19 -3.72
C LEU A 217 -7.68 -1.64 -2.63
N MET A 218 -7.04 -2.79 -2.80
CA MET A 218 -6.01 -3.27 -1.88
C MET A 218 -4.80 -2.31 -1.82
N GLY A 219 -4.42 -1.72 -2.95
CA GLY A 219 -3.40 -0.69 -3.04
C GLY A 219 -3.76 0.56 -2.26
N ILE A 220 -5.00 1.05 -2.38
CA ILE A 220 -5.50 2.21 -1.62
C ILE A 220 -5.39 1.92 -0.12
N ILE A 221 -5.91 0.78 0.34
CA ILE A 221 -5.82 0.36 1.75
C ILE A 221 -4.35 0.33 2.21
N GLY A 222 -3.47 -0.29 1.42
CA GLY A 222 -2.05 -0.41 1.74
C GLY A 222 -1.33 0.95 1.82
N THR A 223 -1.65 1.88 0.91
CA THR A 223 -1.04 3.23 0.93
C THR A 223 -1.52 4.09 2.10
N LEU A 224 -2.77 3.94 2.53
CA LEU A 224 -3.26 4.62 3.74
C LEU A 224 -2.55 4.10 5.00
N GLN A 225 -2.20 2.81 5.02
CA GLN A 225 -1.51 2.13 6.13
C GLN A 225 0.02 2.17 6.03
N ILE A 226 0.60 2.95 5.11
CA ILE A 226 2.05 2.99 4.94
C ILE A 226 2.75 3.55 6.18
N PHE A 227 3.68 2.77 6.75
CA PHE A 227 4.36 3.13 8.00
C PHE A 227 5.83 2.68 8.04
N ALA A 228 6.08 1.37 7.99
CA ALA A 228 7.39 0.83 8.38
C ALA A 228 8.56 1.35 7.53
N ILE A 229 8.42 1.33 6.20
CA ILE A 229 9.48 1.79 5.28
C ILE A 229 9.79 3.29 5.48
N PRO A 230 8.81 4.21 5.35
CA PRO A 230 9.14 5.63 5.51
C PRO A 230 9.57 5.99 6.93
N TYR A 231 9.06 5.30 7.96
CA TYR A 231 9.50 5.52 9.34
C TYR A 231 10.97 5.15 9.57
N VAL A 232 11.45 4.05 8.96
CA VAL A 232 12.86 3.64 9.04
C VAL A 232 13.76 4.52 8.20
N MET A 233 13.35 4.85 6.97
CA MET A 233 14.21 5.59 6.03
C MET A 233 14.24 7.08 6.29
N PHE A 234 13.13 7.64 6.76
CA PHE A 234 12.93 9.08 6.91
C PHE A 234 12.36 9.40 8.30
N PRO A 235 13.16 9.27 9.38
CA PRO A 235 12.72 9.62 10.71
C PRO A 235 12.12 11.03 10.77
N GLY A 236 10.95 11.17 11.40
CA GLY A 236 10.22 12.45 11.47
C GLY A 236 9.69 12.97 10.13
N GLY A 237 9.68 12.14 9.08
CA GLY A 237 9.22 12.50 7.74
C GLY A 237 10.20 13.38 6.95
N ALA A 238 11.48 13.34 7.29
CA ALA A 238 12.52 14.11 6.61
C ALA A 238 12.61 13.79 5.10
N PRO A 239 13.11 14.72 4.28
CA PRO A 239 13.38 16.12 4.58
C PRO A 239 12.08 16.95 4.51
N ALA A 240 11.98 18.00 5.34
CA ALA A 240 10.88 18.96 5.34
C ALA A 240 9.46 18.35 5.38
N ARG A 241 9.27 17.25 6.13
CA ARG A 241 7.99 16.49 6.22
C ARG A 241 7.49 15.94 4.87
N SER A 242 8.33 15.88 3.83
CA SER A 242 7.93 15.43 2.50
C SER A 242 7.56 13.94 2.45
N THR A 243 8.13 13.13 3.33
CA THR A 243 7.84 11.70 3.48
C THR A 243 7.05 11.42 4.76
N TYR A 244 6.50 12.46 5.39
CA TYR A 244 5.68 12.25 6.58
C TYR A 244 4.29 11.78 6.14
N PHE A 245 4.01 10.51 6.38
CA PHE A 245 2.74 9.88 6.02
C PHE A 245 1.73 9.92 7.17
N TYR A 246 0.45 9.77 6.81
CA TYR A 246 -0.66 9.85 7.75
C TYR A 246 -0.49 8.94 8.97
N THR A 247 -0.20 7.66 8.71
CA THR A 247 -0.04 6.66 9.77
C THR A 247 1.21 6.91 10.63
N MET A 248 2.26 7.52 10.08
CA MET A 248 3.42 7.95 10.88
C MET A 248 3.03 9.06 11.84
N TYR A 249 2.27 10.05 11.38
CA TYR A 249 1.84 11.16 12.24
C TYR A 249 0.84 10.70 13.31
N LEU A 250 -0.05 9.77 12.96
CA LEU A 250 -0.94 9.11 13.92
C LEU A 250 -0.12 8.38 15.00
N TYR A 251 0.88 7.60 14.59
CA TYR A 251 1.77 6.90 15.52
C TYR A 251 2.53 7.86 16.43
N ASP A 252 3.10 8.92 15.88
CA ASP A 252 3.84 9.90 16.67
C ASP A 252 2.92 10.60 17.68
N ASN A 253 1.69 10.96 17.30
CA ASN A 253 0.71 11.50 18.26
C ASN A 253 0.35 10.49 19.36
N ALA A 254 0.11 9.23 19.01
CA ALA A 254 -0.28 8.20 19.97
C ALA A 254 0.83 7.87 20.97
N PHE A 255 2.05 7.66 20.48
CA PHE A 255 3.12 7.00 21.25
C PHE A 255 4.30 7.92 21.59
N ILE A 256 4.60 8.93 20.76
CA ILE A 256 5.72 9.85 21.01
C ILE A 256 5.23 11.09 21.78
N TYR A 257 4.15 11.71 21.30
CA TYR A 257 3.56 12.91 21.92
C TYR A 257 2.53 12.56 23.00
N GLN A 258 2.16 11.29 23.15
CA GLN A 258 1.21 10.80 24.16
C GLN A 258 -0.15 11.51 24.10
N LYS A 259 -0.55 11.97 22.90
CA LYS A 259 -1.87 12.52 22.59
C LYS A 259 -2.77 11.41 22.03
N MET A 260 -3.07 10.38 22.83
CA MET A 260 -3.81 9.21 22.37
C MET A 260 -5.24 9.55 21.93
N GLY A 261 -5.93 10.45 22.65
CA GLY A 261 -7.26 10.93 22.25
C GLY A 261 -7.25 11.62 20.88
N TYR A 262 -6.26 12.48 20.64
CA TYR A 262 -6.05 13.12 19.34
C TYR A 262 -5.72 12.10 18.24
N ALA A 263 -4.83 11.14 18.51
CA ALA A 263 -4.50 10.08 17.56
C ALA A 263 -5.70 9.16 17.25
N CYS A 264 -6.57 8.93 18.23
CA CYS A 264 -7.84 8.24 18.03
C CYS A 264 -8.78 9.06 17.15
N ALA A 265 -8.84 10.39 17.32
CA ALA A 265 -9.60 11.27 16.42
C ALA A 265 -9.06 11.26 14.98
N MET A 266 -7.75 11.11 14.79
CA MET A 266 -7.18 10.84 13.46
C MET A 266 -7.63 9.48 12.89
N GLY A 267 -8.09 8.53 13.71
CA GLY A 267 -8.58 7.24 13.24
C GLY A 267 -9.99 7.26 12.63
N TRP A 268 -10.73 8.37 12.78
CA TRP A 268 -12.16 8.50 12.46
C TRP A 268 -12.45 9.68 11.55
#